data_AF-A0A1J5P4T2-F1
#
_entry.id   AF-A0A1J5P4T2-F1
#
_cell.length_a   1.000
_cell.length_b   1.000
_cell.length_c   1.000
_cell.angle_alpha   90.00
_cell.angle_beta   90.00
_cell.angle_gamma   90.00
#
_symmetry.space_group_name_H-M   'P 1'
#
loop_
_entity.id
_entity.type
_entity.pdbx_description
1 polymer ?
#
loop_
_entity_poly.entity_id
_entity_poly.type
_entity_poly.pdbx_seq_one_letter_code
_entity_poly.pdbx_strand_id
1 'polypeptide(L)'
;MVAWHLDTPSTFIGLLLVVGAGCSWAVANVLTKRMKAVNPMSLVVWGSLIAVPPLFAISMLVEGPQAMWSALLAMNAVSWLTVLFQSYPNTLLGFGIWSMLMRRYPASQVAPFALLVPVAGMVSGAFVLHEGMEPWKIIAGVLVLTGLALNQFAGPLRGWMRRAAARA
;
A
#
# COMPACT_ATOMS: atom_id res chain seq x y z
N MET A 1 19.59 -5.50 8.13
CA MET A 1 19.68 -4.14 8.73
C MET A 1 18.47 -3.82 9.59
N VAL A 2 17.26 -3.68 9.04
CA VAL A 2 16.04 -3.47 9.87
C VAL A 2 15.75 -4.66 10.78
N ALA A 3 15.87 -5.89 10.26
CA ALA A 3 15.63 -7.11 11.04
C ALA A 3 16.56 -7.32 12.25
N TRP A 4 17.69 -6.62 12.32
CA TRP A 4 18.58 -6.65 13.50
C TRP A 4 18.12 -5.74 14.64
N HIS A 5 17.19 -4.83 14.37
CA HIS A 5 16.63 -3.90 15.35
C HIS A 5 15.17 -4.25 15.70
N LEU A 6 14.70 -5.44 15.28
CA LEU A 6 13.39 -5.95 15.66
C LEU A 6 13.54 -6.84 16.89
N ASP A 7 12.91 -6.45 18.00
CA ASP A 7 12.90 -7.23 19.25
C ASP A 7 12.07 -8.53 19.14
N THR A 8 11.35 -8.72 18.04
CA THR A 8 10.46 -9.87 17.79
C THR A 8 10.95 -10.70 16.59
N PRO A 9 11.00 -12.04 16.71
CA PRO A 9 11.38 -12.90 15.59
C PRO A 9 10.37 -12.79 14.44
N SER A 10 10.87 -12.55 13.22
CA SER A 10 10.05 -12.61 12.01
C SER A 10 9.51 -14.03 11.80
N THR A 11 8.18 -14.20 11.82
CA THR A 11 7.54 -15.51 11.64
C THR A 11 7.38 -15.86 10.17
N PHE A 12 7.54 -17.15 9.84
CA PHE A 12 7.34 -17.66 8.48
C PHE A 12 5.91 -17.37 7.96
N ILE A 13 4.92 -17.44 8.86
CA ILE A 13 3.52 -17.09 8.55
C ILE A 13 3.41 -15.61 8.14
N GLY A 14 4.06 -14.69 8.87
CA GLY A 14 4.08 -13.27 8.52
C GLY A 14 4.66 -13.01 7.14
N LEU A 15 5.74 -13.71 6.77
CA LEU A 15 6.32 -13.62 5.43
C LEU A 15 5.34 -14.07 4.34
N LEU A 16 4.67 -15.22 4.53
CA LEU A 16 3.68 -15.72 3.58
C LEU A 16 2.51 -14.75 3.40
N LEU A 17 2.05 -14.13 4.49
CA LEU A 17 0.98 -13.13 4.44
C LEU A 17 1.40 -11.88 3.66
N VAL A 18 2.62 -11.38 3.85
CA VAL A 18 3.14 -10.22 3.12
C VAL A 18 3.28 -10.52 1.62
N VAL A 19 3.78 -11.69 1.27
CA VAL A 19 3.85 -12.14 -0.14
C VAL A 19 2.46 -12.27 -0.74
N GLY A 20 1.51 -12.87 0.00
CA GLY A 20 0.11 -12.99 -0.41
C GLY A 20 -0.57 -11.63 -0.62
N ALA A 21 -0.29 -10.66 0.24
CA ALA A 21 -0.76 -9.28 0.10
C ALA A 21 -0.19 -8.62 -1.17
N GLY A 22 1.10 -8.79 -1.44
CA GLY A 22 1.76 -8.30 -2.65
C GLY A 22 1.18 -8.91 -3.93
N CYS A 23 0.94 -10.23 -3.94
CA CYS A 23 0.31 -10.93 -5.06
C CYS A 23 -1.13 -10.43 -5.30
N SER A 24 -1.93 -10.32 -4.24
CA SER A 24 -3.30 -9.79 -4.31
C SER A 24 -3.32 -8.36 -4.87
N TRP A 25 -2.39 -7.51 -4.42
CA TRP A 25 -2.23 -6.15 -4.92
C TRP A 25 -1.86 -6.09 -6.41
N ALA A 26 -0.95 -6.96 -6.85
CA ALA A 26 -0.57 -7.04 -8.26
C ALA A 26 -1.75 -7.47 -9.14
N VAL A 27 -2.50 -8.49 -8.70
CA VAL A 27 -3.72 -8.95 -9.39
C VAL A 27 -4.75 -7.82 -9.48
N ALA A 28 -5.00 -7.11 -8.37
CA ALA A 28 -5.93 -5.97 -8.34
C ALA A 28 -5.54 -4.90 -9.38
N ASN A 29 -4.27 -4.48 -9.42
CA ASN A 29 -3.80 -3.48 -10.40
C ASN A 29 -3.94 -3.96 -11.86
N VAL A 30 -3.70 -5.24 -12.14
CA VAL A 30 -3.87 -5.82 -13.48
C VAL A 30 -5.35 -5.85 -13.87
N LEU A 31 -6.24 -6.28 -12.96
CA LEU A 31 -7.68 -6.31 -13.19
C LEU A 31 -8.24 -4.90 -13.42
N THR A 32 -7.86 -3.92 -12.59
CA THR A 32 -8.28 -2.51 -12.77
C THR A 32 -7.88 -1.97 -14.15
N LYS A 33 -6.69 -2.32 -14.65
CA LYS A 33 -6.26 -1.92 -16.00
C LYS A 33 -7.05 -2.61 -17.12
N ARG A 34 -7.48 -3.86 -16.92
CA ARG A 34 -8.30 -4.60 -17.89
C ARG A 34 -9.74 -4.08 -17.92
N MET A 35 -10.28 -3.65 -16.79
CA MET A 35 -11.64 -3.11 -16.65
C MET A 35 -11.73 -1.64 -17.08
N LYS A 36 -11.39 -1.35 -18.36
CA LYS A 36 -11.39 0.03 -18.89
C LYS A 36 -12.78 0.69 -18.96
N ALA A 37 -13.85 -0.12 -19.00
CA ALA A 37 -15.23 0.35 -19.19
C ALA A 37 -15.99 0.63 -17.88
N VAL A 38 -15.45 0.27 -16.71
CA VAL A 38 -16.14 0.42 -15.42
C VAL A 38 -15.74 1.75 -14.77
N ASN A 39 -16.70 2.42 -14.12
CA ASN A 39 -16.41 3.62 -13.34
C ASN A 39 -15.47 3.26 -12.16
N PRO A 40 -14.33 3.94 -11.97
CA PRO A 40 -13.35 3.54 -10.97
C PRO A 40 -13.87 3.67 -9.53
N MET A 41 -14.72 4.67 -9.27
CA MET A 41 -15.36 4.84 -7.97
C MET A 41 -16.32 3.68 -7.69
N SER A 42 -17.06 3.25 -8.70
CA SER A 42 -17.97 2.09 -8.60
C SER A 42 -17.19 0.82 -8.28
N LEU A 43 -16.02 0.62 -8.90
CA LEU A 43 -15.16 -0.54 -8.63
C LEU A 43 -14.65 -0.55 -7.18
N VAL A 44 -14.27 0.60 -6.63
CA VAL A 44 -13.83 0.72 -5.23
C VAL A 44 -14.99 0.48 -4.27
N VAL A 45 -16.16 1.07 -4.52
CA VAL A 45 -17.35 0.92 -3.65
C VAL A 45 -17.83 -0.53 -3.64
N TRP A 46 -18.04 -1.13 -4.81
CA TRP A 46 -18.50 -2.52 -4.89
C TRP A 46 -17.46 -3.52 -4.42
N GLY A 47 -16.17 -3.29 -4.74
CA GLY A 47 -15.08 -4.12 -4.24
C GLY A 47 -14.98 -4.09 -2.71
N SER A 48 -15.13 -2.90 -2.11
CA SER A 48 -15.13 -2.75 -0.65
C SER A 48 -16.34 -3.44 -0.02
N LEU A 49 -17.52 -3.35 -0.63
CA LEU A 49 -18.72 -4.02 -0.15
C LEU A 49 -18.57 -5.55 -0.13
N ILE A 50 -17.98 -6.12 -1.18
CA ILE A 50 -17.68 -7.56 -1.27
C ILE A 50 -16.61 -7.98 -0.24
N ALA A 51 -15.72 -7.07 0.16
CA ALA A 51 -14.72 -7.34 1.20
C ALA A 51 -15.31 -7.38 2.62
N VAL A 52 -16.50 -6.80 2.86
CA VAL A 52 -17.11 -6.75 4.21
C VAL A 52 -17.37 -8.16 4.78
N PRO A 53 -18.08 -9.08 4.10
CA PRO A 53 -18.33 -10.41 4.65
C PRO A 53 -17.07 -11.22 5.01
N PRO A 54 -16.04 -11.35 4.14
CA PRO A 54 -14.85 -12.10 4.50
C PRO A 54 -14.05 -11.43 5.62
N LEU A 55 -13.96 -10.10 5.65
CA LEU A 55 -13.30 -9.38 6.75
C LEU A 55 -14.04 -9.57 8.07
N PHE A 56 -15.37 -9.51 8.06
CA PHE A 56 -16.19 -9.75 9.25
C PHE A 56 -16.02 -11.18 9.77
N ALA A 57 -16.03 -12.17 8.88
CA ALA A 57 -15.82 -13.57 9.26
C ALA A 57 -14.42 -13.79 9.87
N ILE A 58 -13.38 -13.20 9.28
CA ILE A 58 -12.01 -13.28 9.81
C ILE A 58 -11.91 -12.58 11.17
N SER A 59 -12.48 -11.38 11.33
CA SER A 59 -12.48 -10.67 12.61
C SER A 59 -13.23 -11.46 13.70
N MET A 60 -14.38 -12.08 13.36
CA MET A 60 -15.08 -12.98 14.28
C MET A 60 -14.25 -14.19 14.72
N LEU A 61 -13.48 -14.79 13.80
CA LEU A 61 -12.66 -15.97 14.10
C LEU A 61 -11.37 -15.63 14.87
N VAL A 62 -10.80 -14.45 14.63
CA VAL A 62 -9.49 -14.05 15.19
C VAL A 62 -9.64 -13.26 16.49
N GLU A 63 -10.52 -12.26 16.51
CA GLU A 63 -10.71 -11.37 17.67
C GLU A 63 -11.81 -11.86 18.62
N GLY A 64 -12.84 -12.53 18.06
CA GLY A 64 -13.97 -13.07 18.81
C GLY A 64 -15.11 -12.06 19.05
N PRO A 65 -16.35 -12.55 19.30
CA PRO A 65 -17.53 -11.69 19.41
C PRO A 65 -17.46 -10.68 20.57
N GLN A 66 -16.86 -11.06 21.69
CA GLN A 66 -16.72 -10.22 22.87
C GLN A 66 -15.81 -9.02 22.60
N ALA A 67 -14.69 -9.22 21.89
CA ALA A 67 -13.79 -8.15 21.51
C ALA A 67 -14.50 -7.13 20.61
N MET A 68 -15.24 -7.60 19.60
CA MET A 68 -16.00 -6.73 18.70
C MET A 68 -17.05 -5.90 19.45
N TRP A 69 -17.80 -6.52 20.36
CA TRP A 69 -18.82 -5.80 21.14
C TRP A 69 -18.19 -4.75 22.05
N SER A 70 -17.09 -5.11 22.74
CA SER A 70 -16.36 -4.17 23.59
C SER A 70 -15.78 -2.99 22.80
N ALA A 71 -15.27 -3.23 21.60
CA ALA A 71 -14.74 -2.20 20.71
C ALA A 71 -15.84 -1.21 20.27
N LEU A 72 -17.02 -1.72 19.93
CA LEU A 72 -18.18 -0.88 19.58
C LEU A 72 -18.63 0.00 20.75
N LEU A 73 -18.65 -0.54 21.96
CA LEU A 73 -19.00 0.22 23.17
C LEU A 73 -17.94 1.26 23.56
N ALA A 74 -16.67 0.99 23.25
CA ALA A 74 -15.55 1.89 23.54
C ALA A 74 -15.33 2.97 22.46
N MET A 75 -16.09 2.96 21.36
CA MET A 75 -15.94 3.95 20.29
C MET A 75 -16.24 5.36 20.80
N ASN A 76 -15.24 6.23 20.72
CA ASN A 76 -15.39 7.65 21.00
C ASN A 76 -15.40 8.46 19.69
N ALA A 77 -15.56 9.79 19.80
CA ALA A 77 -15.58 10.68 18.65
C ALA A 77 -14.30 10.59 17.79
N VAL A 78 -13.14 10.37 18.40
CA VAL A 78 -11.85 10.22 17.69
C VAL A 78 -11.80 8.90 16.93
N SER A 79 -12.28 7.80 17.52
CA SER A 79 -12.41 6.50 16.84
C SER A 79 -13.29 6.62 15.60
N TRP A 80 -14.46 7.25 15.74
CA TRP A 80 -15.35 7.50 14.60
C TRP A 80 -14.70 8.37 13.52
N LEU A 81 -14.06 9.47 13.91
CA LEU A 81 -13.37 10.34 12.96
C LEU A 81 -12.23 9.62 12.22
N THR A 82 -11.51 8.73 12.92
CA THR A 82 -10.45 7.90 12.34
C THR A 82 -11.01 6.95 11.29
N VAL A 83 -12.12 6.27 11.57
CA VAL A 83 -12.79 5.37 10.61
C VAL A 83 -13.29 6.13 9.39
N LEU A 84 -13.90 7.30 9.59
CA LEU A 84 -14.36 8.16 8.50
C LEU A 84 -13.19 8.66 7.65
N PHE A 85 -12.10 9.11 8.28
CA PHE A 85 -10.90 9.53 7.57
C PHE A 85 -10.28 8.37 6.78
N GLN A 86 -10.23 7.17 7.34
CA GLN A 86 -9.69 6.01 6.63
C GLN A 86 -10.57 5.59 5.44
N SER A 87 -11.88 5.70 5.57
CA SER A 87 -12.83 5.26 4.54
C SER A 87 -12.97 6.27 3.40
N TYR A 88 -13.13 7.56 3.71
CA TYR A 88 -13.42 8.58 2.70
C TYR A 88 -12.17 9.15 2.04
N PRO A 89 -11.32 9.95 2.72
CA PRO A 89 -10.16 10.55 2.07
C PRO A 89 -9.05 9.54 1.76
N ASN A 90 -8.78 8.58 2.63
CA ASN A 90 -7.71 7.62 2.34
C ASN A 90 -8.16 6.58 1.30
N THR A 91 -9.24 5.84 1.56
CA THR A 91 -9.66 4.75 0.67
C THR A 91 -10.38 5.28 -0.57
N LEU A 92 -11.56 5.88 -0.44
CA LEU A 92 -12.38 6.25 -1.61
C LEU A 92 -11.69 7.27 -2.52
N LEU A 93 -11.18 8.38 -1.97
CA LEU A 93 -10.48 9.37 -2.78
C LEU A 93 -9.13 8.87 -3.28
N GLY A 94 -8.31 8.25 -2.41
CA GLY A 94 -7.00 7.72 -2.80
C GLY A 94 -7.09 6.67 -3.91
N PHE A 95 -7.92 5.64 -3.74
CA PHE A 95 -8.12 4.61 -4.77
C PHE A 95 -8.84 5.15 -6.00
N GLY A 96 -9.78 6.08 -5.84
CA GLY A 96 -10.45 6.74 -6.96
C GLY A 96 -9.46 7.50 -7.85
N ILE A 97 -8.57 8.30 -7.25
CA ILE A 97 -7.51 9.03 -7.96
C ILE A 97 -6.52 8.04 -8.58
N TRP A 98 -6.06 7.03 -7.84
CA TRP A 98 -5.12 6.02 -8.34
C TRP A 98 -5.65 5.30 -9.59
N SER A 99 -6.88 4.81 -9.50
CA SER A 99 -7.54 4.08 -10.59
C SER A 99 -7.83 4.99 -11.79
N MET A 100 -8.19 6.26 -11.56
CA MET A 100 -8.29 7.28 -12.62
C MET A 100 -6.94 7.53 -13.31
N LEU A 101 -5.87 7.66 -12.53
CA LEU A 101 -4.51 7.92 -13.04
C LEU A 101 -4.00 6.72 -13.85
N MET A 102 -4.24 5.50 -13.39
CA MET A 102 -3.94 4.26 -14.11
C MET A 102 -4.70 4.11 -15.44
N ARG A 103 -5.88 4.71 -15.57
CA ARG A 103 -6.63 4.72 -16.83
C ARG A 103 -6.11 5.75 -17.82
N ARG A 104 -5.65 6.92 -17.33
CA ARG A 104 -5.21 8.04 -18.17
C ARG A 104 -3.74 7.97 -18.57
N TYR A 105 -2.87 7.47 -17.68
CA TYR A 105 -1.44 7.44 -17.88
C TYR A 105 -0.88 6.02 -17.90
N PRO A 106 0.15 5.75 -18.72
CA PRO A 106 0.85 4.47 -18.67
C PRO A 106 1.49 4.27 -17.28
N ALA A 107 1.54 3.02 -16.81
CA ALA A 107 2.02 2.72 -15.47
C ALA A 107 3.44 3.21 -15.17
N SER A 108 4.30 3.31 -16.18
CA SER A 108 5.65 3.86 -16.03
C SER A 108 5.68 5.33 -15.62
N GLN A 109 4.64 6.12 -15.90
CA GLN A 109 4.55 7.51 -15.48
C GLN A 109 4.01 7.68 -14.05
N VAL A 110 3.18 6.73 -13.60
CA VAL A 110 2.59 6.77 -12.26
C VAL A 110 3.49 6.09 -11.23
N ALA A 111 4.30 5.14 -11.69
CA ALA A 111 5.31 4.41 -10.92
C ALA A 111 6.15 5.27 -9.95
N PRO A 112 6.68 6.45 -10.34
CA PRO A 112 7.51 7.26 -9.44
C PRO A 112 6.73 7.83 -8.25
N PHE A 113 5.42 8.07 -8.39
CA PHE A 113 4.61 8.58 -7.28
C PHE A 113 4.46 7.55 -6.16
N ALA A 114 4.52 6.25 -6.47
CA ALA A 114 4.52 5.20 -5.44
C ALA A 114 5.80 5.23 -4.59
N LEU A 115 6.93 5.73 -5.13
CA LEU A 115 8.18 5.92 -4.37
C LEU A 115 8.06 7.03 -3.31
N LEU A 116 7.09 7.93 -3.45
CA LEU A 116 6.85 8.97 -2.46
C LEU A 116 6.14 8.42 -1.22
N VAL A 117 5.48 7.26 -1.31
CA VAL A 117 4.72 6.69 -0.17
C VAL A 117 5.63 6.39 1.03
N PRO A 118 6.77 5.68 0.90
CA PRO A 118 7.68 5.48 2.01
C PRO A 118 8.27 6.79 2.56
N VAL A 119 8.59 7.75 1.68
CA VAL A 119 9.12 9.06 2.11
C VAL A 119 8.10 9.81 2.93
N ALA A 120 6.87 9.93 2.42
CA ALA A 120 5.76 10.58 3.12
C ALA A 120 5.47 9.89 4.46
N GLY A 121 5.52 8.55 4.51
CA GLY A 121 5.34 7.78 5.74
C GLY A 121 6.44 8.03 6.78
N MET A 122 7.71 8.10 6.37
CA MET A 122 8.80 8.43 7.29
C MET A 122 8.68 9.88 7.80
N VAL A 123 8.40 10.83 6.90
CA VAL A 123 8.26 12.25 7.24
C VAL A 123 7.07 12.45 8.19
N SER A 124 5.91 11.87 7.88
CA SER A 124 4.75 11.95 8.77
C SER A 124 4.99 11.26 10.10
N GLY A 125 5.70 10.13 10.13
CA GLY A 125 6.12 9.48 11.37
C GLY A 125 6.99 10.38 12.26
N ALA A 126 7.95 11.08 11.68
CA ALA A 126 8.81 11.99 12.43
C ALA A 126 8.06 13.24 12.93
N PHE A 127 7.22 13.85 12.09
CA PHE A 127 6.55 15.11 12.43
C PHE A 127 5.28 14.92 13.27
N VAL A 128 4.49 13.88 13.00
CA VAL A 128 3.19 13.63 13.62
C VAL A 128 3.30 12.69 14.81
N LEU A 129 4.09 11.61 14.69
CA LEU A 129 4.28 10.62 15.76
C LEU A 129 5.51 10.93 16.63
N HIS A 130 6.24 12.00 16.33
CA HIS A 130 7.47 12.41 17.03
C HIS A 130 8.53 11.29 17.10
N GLU A 131 8.56 10.40 16.11
CA GLU A 131 9.55 9.32 16.08
C GLU A 131 10.94 9.85 15.75
N GLY A 132 11.94 9.37 16.50
CA GLY A 132 13.34 9.64 16.20
C GLY A 132 13.73 9.13 14.81
N MET A 133 14.18 10.04 13.94
CA MET A 133 14.82 9.72 12.66
C MET A 133 16.28 9.33 12.88
N GLU A 134 16.48 8.13 13.41
CA GLU A 134 17.83 7.62 13.59
C GLU A 134 18.52 7.35 12.22
N PRO A 135 19.85 7.50 12.12
CA PRO A 135 20.56 7.38 10.85
C PRO A 135 20.33 6.04 10.12
N TRP A 136 20.14 4.94 10.86
CA TRP A 136 19.88 3.63 10.25
C TRP A 136 18.51 3.55 9.57
N LYS A 137 17.47 4.25 10.07
CA LYS A 137 16.15 4.32 9.44
C LYS A 137 16.25 5.03 8.08
N ILE A 138 17.06 6.10 8.03
CA ILE A 138 17.32 6.86 6.80
C ILE A 138 18.05 5.97 5.78
N ILE A 139 19.11 5.28 6.20
CA ILE A 139 19.87 4.37 5.32
C ILE A 139 18.97 3.24 4.78
N ALA A 140 18.15 2.63 5.65
CA ALA A 140 17.20 1.60 5.24
C ALA A 140 16.16 2.14 4.26
N GLY A 141 15.64 3.34 4.51
CA GLY A 141 14.72 4.04 3.62
C GLY A 141 15.32 4.30 2.24
N VAL A 142 16.55 4.84 2.19
CA VAL A 142 17.29 5.06 0.94
C VAL A 142 17.49 3.75 0.18
N LEU A 143 17.92 2.67 0.85
CA LEU A 143 18.07 1.35 0.25
C LEU A 143 16.78 0.83 -0.39
N VAL A 144 15.65 0.94 0.32
CA VAL A 144 14.33 0.52 -0.19
C VAL A 144 13.91 1.38 -1.38
N LEU A 145 14.09 2.71 -1.30
CA LEU A 145 13.77 3.63 -2.39
C LEU A 145 14.62 3.39 -3.63
N THR A 146 15.92 3.15 -3.46
CA THR A 146 16.82 2.78 -4.57
C THR A 146 16.37 1.46 -5.20
N GLY A 147 16.06 0.44 -4.39
CA GLY A 147 15.57 -0.84 -4.87
C GLY A 147 14.27 -0.73 -5.67
N LEU A 148 13.29 0.02 -5.15
CA LEU A 148 12.03 0.26 -5.87
C LEU A 148 12.24 1.11 -7.13
N ALA A 149 13.09 2.15 -7.09
CA ALA A 149 13.39 2.97 -8.24
C ALA A 149 14.01 2.12 -9.36
N LEU A 150 15.02 1.31 -9.03
CA LEU A 150 15.62 0.38 -9.99
C LEU A 150 14.59 -0.58 -10.56
N ASN A 151 13.70 -1.15 -9.74
CA ASN A 151 12.64 -2.04 -10.20
C ASN A 151 11.68 -1.36 -11.19
N GLN A 152 11.21 -0.16 -10.86
CA GLN A 152 10.26 0.59 -11.69
C GLN A 152 10.89 1.12 -12.98
N PHE A 153 12.16 1.55 -12.95
CA PHE A 153 12.86 2.13 -14.11
C PHE A 153 13.64 1.10 -14.95
N ALA A 154 13.77 -0.16 -14.51
CA ALA A 154 14.52 -1.21 -15.22
C ALA A 154 14.01 -1.48 -16.65
N GLY A 155 12.71 -1.33 -16.92
CA GLY A 155 12.13 -1.51 -18.25
C GLY A 155 12.63 -0.46 -19.27
N PRO A 156 12.43 0.84 -19.00
CA PRO A 156 13.00 1.92 -19.81
C PRO A 156 14.54 1.88 -19.92
N LEU A 157 15.24 1.57 -18.82
CA LEU A 157 16.70 1.47 -18.77
C LEU A 157 17.25 0.33 -19.65
N ARG A 158 16.64 -0.87 -19.63
CA ARG A 158 17.01 -1.97 -20.53
C ARG A 158 16.80 -1.61 -22.00
N GLY A 159 15.73 -0.88 -22.32
CA GLY A 159 15.48 -0.39 -23.68
C GLY A 159 16.48 0.69 -24.14
N TRP A 160 17.00 1.49 -23.21
CA TRP A 160 18.05 2.48 -23.49
C TRP A 160 19.42 1.82 -23.64
N MET A 161 19.79 0.90 -22.76
CA MET A 161 21.06 0.15 -22.82
C MET A 161 21.15 -0.72 -24.07
N ARG A 162 20.05 -1.36 -24.50
CA ARG A 162 20.02 -2.10 -25.78
C ARG A 162 20.21 -1.19 -27.00
N ARG A 163 19.68 0.04 -26.97
CA ARG A 163 19.86 1.03 -28.04
C ARG A 163 21.25 1.66 -28.03
N ALA A 164 21.87 1.81 -26.87
CA ALA A 164 23.25 2.27 -26.74
C ALA A 164 24.25 1.19 -27.22
N ALA A 165 24.00 -0.08 -26.87
CA ALA A 165 24.82 -1.21 -27.32
C ALA A 165 24.65 -1.53 -28.82
N ALA A 166 23.50 -1.22 -29.43
CA ALA A 166 23.28 -1.37 -30.88
C ALA A 166 23.85 -0.21 -31.71
N ARG A 167 24.43 0.82 -31.07
CA ARG A 167 25.08 1.97 -31.71
C ARG A 167 26.61 1.95 -31.56
N ALA A 168 27.15 0.96 -30.85
CA ALA A 168 28.58 0.68 -30.71
C ALA A 168 28.95 -0.50 -31.63
#